data_AF-A0A154I8J9-F1
#
_entry.id   AF-A0A154I8J9-F1
#
_cell.length_a   1.000
_cell.length_b   1.000
_cell.length_c   1.000
_cell.angle_alpha   90.00
_cell.angle_beta   90.00
_cell.angle_gamma   90.00
#
_symmetry.space_group_name_H-M   'P 1'
#
loop_
_entity.id
_entity.type
_entity.pdbx_description
1 polymer ?
#
loop_
_entity_poly.entity_id
_entity_poly.type
_entity_poly.pdbx_seq_one_letter_code
_entity_poly.pdbx_strand_id
1 'polypeptide(L)'
;MDAESHDVAAIDPALALGLQLEMRYREIYATAMADVPICNPALGVAATGFRTYGGRALGIATTPWFMNLVAADLPDGVPSDPAATGTTLRVNLPAGEVEFIAGQLDAIGRIDSCSLFSPVFEFATMEAALETAEEAVRAFFDPATLEPPPAPPAAVNRRDLLRGHFRGREEASE
;
A
#
# COMPACT_ATOMS: atom_id res chain seq x y z
N MET A 1 33.36 6.16 36.83
CA MET A 1 32.78 7.12 35.86
C MET A 1 32.00 6.35 34.81
N ASP A 2 31.10 5.46 35.25
CA ASP A 2 29.64 5.64 35.20
C ASP A 2 29.16 6.53 34.03
N ALA A 3 28.33 6.07 33.09
CA ALA A 3 27.38 4.98 33.13
C ALA A 3 27.15 4.38 31.73
N GLU A 4 27.17 3.04 31.70
CA GLU A 4 26.40 2.26 30.74
C GLU A 4 24.90 2.58 30.87
N SER A 5 24.22 2.60 29.73
CA SER A 5 22.82 2.17 29.54
C SER A 5 21.70 2.96 30.23
N HIS A 6 20.98 3.75 29.42
CA HIS A 6 19.51 3.73 29.43
C HIS A 6 19.01 3.66 27.98
N ASP A 7 19.18 2.47 27.41
CA ASP A 7 18.34 1.93 26.35
C ASP A 7 16.93 1.71 26.93
N VAL A 8 16.08 2.72 26.77
CA VAL A 8 14.64 2.49 26.69
C VAL A 8 14.38 2.48 25.20
N ALA A 9 14.27 1.29 24.60
CA ALA A 9 13.94 1.12 23.20
C ALA A 9 12.61 1.85 22.93
N ALA A 10 12.70 3.11 22.50
CA ALA A 10 11.57 3.86 22.01
C ALA A 10 11.02 3.05 20.85
N ILE A 11 9.77 2.60 20.97
CA ILE A 11 9.07 1.90 19.89
C ILE A 11 9.26 2.75 18.63
N ASP A 12 9.76 2.14 17.54
CA ASP A 12 9.94 2.83 16.26
C ASP A 12 8.66 3.63 15.95
N PRO A 13 8.73 4.97 15.80
CA PRO A 13 7.57 5.81 15.56
C PRO A 13 6.69 5.31 14.40
N ALA A 14 7.30 4.71 13.37
CA ALA A 14 6.56 4.12 12.26
C ALA A 14 5.76 2.88 12.69
N LEU A 15 6.35 2.01 13.52
CA LEU A 15 5.67 0.84 14.07
C LEU A 15 4.51 1.27 15.00
N ALA A 16 4.74 2.28 15.85
CA ALA A 16 3.70 2.83 16.71
C ALA A 16 2.52 3.38 15.89
N LEU A 17 2.80 4.06 14.77
CA LEU A 17 1.78 4.56 13.87
C LEU A 17 1.04 3.44 13.13
N GLY A 18 1.74 2.37 12.74
CA GLY A 18 1.13 1.16 12.19
C GLY A 18 0.14 0.51 13.16
N LEU A 19 0.52 0.38 14.43
CA LEU A 19 -0.38 -0.14 15.48
C LEU A 19 -1.60 0.76 15.68
N GLN A 20 -1.43 2.09 15.67
CA GLN A 20 -2.55 3.04 15.73
C GLN A 20 -3.49 2.89 14.54
N LEU A 21 -2.94 2.72 13.33
CA LEU A 21 -3.71 2.51 12.11
C LEU A 21 -4.50 1.20 12.17
N GLU A 22 -3.87 0.12 12.63
CA GLU A 22 -4.55 -1.15 12.83
C GLU A 22 -5.72 -1.02 13.80
N MET A 23 -5.50 -0.41 14.97
CA MET A 23 -6.58 -0.16 15.94
C MET A 23 -7.71 0.64 15.32
N ARG A 24 -7.39 1.71 14.56
CA ARG A 24 -8.41 2.55 13.95
C ARG A 24 -9.23 1.81 12.89
N TYR A 25 -8.60 0.99 12.05
CA TYR A 25 -9.34 0.17 11.10
C TYR A 25 -10.14 -0.95 11.77
N ARG A 26 -9.70 -1.51 12.91
CA ARG A 26 -10.51 -2.44 13.70
C ARG A 26 -11.79 -1.77 14.22
N GLU A 27 -11.71 -0.53 14.67
CA GLU A 27 -12.90 0.24 15.07
C GLU A 27 -13.84 0.50 13.89
N ILE A 28 -13.30 0.90 12.74
CA ILE A 28 -14.09 1.10 11.51
C ILE A 28 -14.77 -0.21 11.08
N TYR A 29 -14.05 -1.33 11.19
CA TYR A 29 -14.62 -2.64 10.91
C TYR A 29 -15.82 -2.93 11.83
N ALA A 30 -15.66 -2.74 13.14
CA ALA A 30 -16.71 -3.01 14.11
C ALA A 30 -17.92 -2.07 14.03
N THR A 31 -17.78 -0.86 13.48
CA THR A 31 -18.81 0.19 13.55
C THR A 31 -19.48 0.52 12.23
N ALA A 32 -18.75 0.51 11.11
CA ALA A 32 -19.23 0.99 9.82
C ALA A 32 -19.15 -0.05 8.70
N MET A 33 -18.22 -1.00 8.80
CA MET A 33 -17.92 -1.93 7.70
C MET A 33 -18.35 -3.39 7.94
N ALA A 34 -18.68 -3.80 9.18
CA ALA A 34 -18.94 -5.21 9.53
C ALA A 34 -19.95 -5.92 8.60
N ASP A 35 -21.03 -5.23 8.22
CA ASP A 35 -22.13 -5.80 7.42
C ASP A 35 -22.05 -5.43 5.92
N VAL A 36 -20.96 -4.80 5.47
CA VAL A 36 -20.81 -4.38 4.08
C VAL A 36 -20.41 -5.59 3.23
N PRO A 37 -21.09 -5.88 2.09
CA PRO A 37 -20.82 -7.07 1.26
C PRO A 37 -19.39 -7.19 0.70
N ILE A 38 -18.63 -6.11 0.72
CA ILE A 38 -17.23 -6.07 0.26
C ILE A 38 -16.27 -6.73 1.27
N CYS A 39 -16.71 -6.94 2.52
CA CYS A 39 -15.87 -7.49 3.58
C CYS A 39 -15.70 -9.00 3.43
N ASN A 40 -14.45 -9.45 3.39
CA ASN A 40 -14.05 -10.85 3.47
C ASN A 40 -14.03 -11.29 4.96
N PRO A 41 -14.93 -12.17 5.39
CA PRO A 41 -15.04 -12.60 6.79
C PRO A 41 -13.86 -13.47 7.26
N ALA A 42 -13.03 -13.98 6.35
CA ALA A 42 -11.83 -14.74 6.70
C ALA A 42 -10.68 -13.84 7.18
N LEU A 43 -10.79 -12.52 6.96
CA LEU A 43 -9.74 -11.57 7.28
C LEU A 43 -10.09 -10.73 8.50
N GLY A 44 -9.04 -10.39 9.25
CA GLY A 44 -9.09 -9.33 10.25
C GLY A 44 -8.47 -8.05 9.71
N VAL A 45 -7.98 -7.23 10.63
CA VAL A 45 -7.18 -6.04 10.31
C VAL A 45 -5.75 -6.28 10.79
N ALA A 46 -4.75 -5.90 10.00
CA ALA A 46 -3.35 -5.95 10.40
C ALA A 46 -2.52 -4.83 9.74
N ALA A 47 -1.53 -4.32 10.49
CA ALA A 47 -0.49 -3.45 9.97
C ALA A 47 0.83 -4.24 9.82
N THR A 48 1.36 -4.32 8.60
CA THR A 48 2.52 -5.15 8.27
C THR A 48 3.70 -4.33 7.76
N GLY A 49 4.88 -4.57 8.32
CA GLY A 49 6.17 -4.05 7.82
C GLY A 49 6.35 -2.54 7.87
N PHE A 50 5.64 -1.85 8.76
CA PHE A 50 5.76 -0.41 8.98
C PHE A 50 7.20 0.00 9.31
N ARG A 51 7.71 0.98 8.58
CA ARG A 51 9.06 1.53 8.72
C ARG A 51 9.11 3.00 8.37
N THR A 52 10.13 3.68 8.87
CA THR A 52 10.40 5.07 8.47
C THR A 52 11.09 5.10 7.11
N TYR A 53 10.51 5.85 6.15
CA TYR A 53 11.11 6.12 4.85
C TYR A 53 10.73 7.54 4.38
N GLY A 54 11.73 8.33 3.96
CA GLY A 54 11.49 9.70 3.49
C GLY A 54 10.83 10.62 4.54
N GLY A 55 11.07 10.38 5.83
CA GLY A 55 10.46 11.14 6.93
C GLY A 55 9.01 10.77 7.26
N ARG A 56 8.48 9.70 6.64
CA ARG A 56 7.11 9.21 6.81
C ARG A 56 7.12 7.75 7.25
N ALA A 57 6.04 7.30 7.89
CA ALA A 57 5.83 5.87 8.13
C ALA A 57 5.19 5.25 6.90
N LEU A 58 5.78 4.18 6.38
CA LEU A 58 5.25 3.40 5.27
C LEU A 58 5.11 1.93 5.66
N GLY A 59 4.00 1.31 5.28
CA GLY A 59 3.72 -0.11 5.53
C GLY A 59 2.44 -0.57 4.83
N ILE A 60 2.09 -1.84 4.96
CA ILE A 60 0.84 -2.40 4.41
C ILE A 60 -0.24 -2.42 5.48
N ALA A 61 -1.40 -1.86 5.15
CA ALA A 61 -2.63 -2.02 5.92
C ALA A 61 -3.53 -3.06 5.23
N THR A 62 -3.77 -4.16 5.92
CA THR A 62 -4.68 -5.23 5.49
C THR A 62 -5.97 -5.09 6.29
N THR A 63 -7.11 -5.07 5.61
CA THR A 63 -8.44 -5.01 6.20
C THR A 63 -9.34 -6.05 5.52
N PRO A 64 -10.53 -6.33 6.06
CA PRO A 64 -11.50 -7.20 5.38
C PRO A 64 -11.96 -6.69 4.01
N TRP A 65 -11.75 -5.42 3.64
CA TRP A 65 -12.24 -4.85 2.39
C TRP A 65 -11.15 -4.35 1.43
N PHE A 66 -9.92 -4.13 1.89
CA PHE A 66 -8.77 -3.80 1.04
C PHE A 66 -7.44 -4.28 1.63
N MET A 67 -6.40 -4.32 0.80
CA MET A 67 -4.99 -4.29 1.20
C MET A 67 -4.29 -3.13 0.49
N ASN A 68 -3.74 -2.19 1.26
CA ASN A 68 -3.13 -0.98 0.73
C ASN A 68 -1.71 -0.79 1.26
N LEU A 69 -0.80 -0.32 0.42
CA LEU A 69 0.40 0.37 0.88
C LEU A 69 -0.01 1.76 1.37
N VAL A 70 0.36 2.11 2.58
CA VAL A 70 -0.01 3.37 3.22
C VAL A 70 1.22 4.17 3.61
N ALA A 71 1.12 5.49 3.47
CA ALA A 71 2.12 6.45 3.89
C ALA A 71 1.48 7.49 4.81
N ALA A 72 2.07 7.70 5.98
CA ALA A 72 1.57 8.60 7.01
C ALA A 72 2.70 9.46 7.55
N ASP A 73 2.40 10.71 7.90
CA ASP A 73 3.42 11.60 8.48
C ASP A 73 3.76 11.14 9.89
N LEU A 74 5.05 11.16 10.23
CA LEU A 74 5.50 10.86 11.58
C LEU A 74 5.09 11.99 12.55
N PRO A 75 4.71 11.69 13.80
CA PRO A 75 4.29 12.71 14.76
C PRO A 75 5.31 13.83 14.99
N ASP A 76 6.60 13.49 14.99
CA ASP A 76 7.72 14.43 15.18
C ASP A 76 8.45 14.75 13.85
N GLY A 77 7.88 14.34 12.72
CA GLY A 77 8.45 14.54 11.38
C GLY A 77 8.10 15.91 10.79
N VAL A 78 8.75 16.23 9.66
CA VAL A 78 8.31 17.35 8.82
C VAL A 78 7.01 16.92 8.13
N PRO A 79 5.89 17.64 8.33
CA PRO A 79 4.63 17.31 7.67
C PRO A 79 4.77 17.39 6.15
N SER A 80 4.09 16.50 5.44
CA SER A 80 4.02 16.56 3.98
C SER A 80 3.24 17.80 3.53
N ASP A 81 3.63 18.38 2.38
CA ASP A 81 2.94 19.54 1.80
C ASP A 81 1.43 19.27 1.68
N PRO A 82 0.55 20.18 2.13
CA PRO A 82 -0.89 19.95 2.15
C PRO A 82 -1.43 19.45 0.81
N ALA A 83 -2.18 18.35 0.83
CA ALA A 83 -2.86 17.82 -0.35
C ALA A 83 -4.34 17.60 -0.04
N ALA A 84 -5.22 17.94 -0.98
CA ALA A 84 -6.64 17.68 -0.84
C ALA A 84 -6.91 16.17 -0.95
N THR A 85 -7.88 15.66 -0.19
CA THR A 85 -8.34 14.27 -0.31
C THR A 85 -8.69 13.93 -1.76
N GLY A 86 -8.21 12.80 -2.25
CA GLY A 86 -8.37 12.36 -3.64
C GLY A 86 -7.23 12.81 -4.57
N THR A 87 -6.29 13.63 -4.12
CA THR A 87 -5.14 14.06 -4.93
C THR A 87 -4.16 12.91 -5.13
N THR A 88 -3.77 12.66 -6.39
CA THR A 88 -2.69 11.71 -6.70
C THR A 88 -1.33 12.31 -6.38
N LEU A 89 -0.50 11.55 -5.66
CA LEU A 89 0.84 11.91 -5.22
C LEU A 89 1.81 10.82 -5.68
N ARG A 90 2.99 11.23 -6.14
CA ARG A 90 4.05 10.31 -6.56
C ARG A 90 5.12 10.22 -5.51
N VAL A 91 5.40 9.00 -5.05
CA VAL A 91 6.42 8.72 -4.03
C VAL A 91 7.47 7.80 -4.65
N ASN A 92 8.73 8.20 -4.58
CA ASN A 92 9.85 7.38 -5.04
C ASN A 92 10.27 6.40 -3.95
N LEU A 93 9.92 5.13 -4.12
CA LEU A 93 10.38 4.02 -3.28
C LEU A 93 11.63 3.38 -3.90
N PRO A 94 12.40 2.58 -3.14
CA PRO A 94 13.59 1.89 -3.67
C PRO A 94 13.30 1.07 -4.93
N ALA A 95 12.13 0.46 -4.99
CA ALA A 95 11.67 -0.32 -6.13
C ALA A 95 11.22 0.56 -7.32
N GLY A 96 10.75 1.78 -7.07
CA GLY A 96 10.31 2.68 -8.14
C GLY A 96 9.30 3.71 -7.68
N GLU A 97 8.79 4.49 -8.63
CA GLU A 97 7.74 5.46 -8.37
C GLU A 97 6.40 4.74 -8.15
N VAL A 98 5.71 5.09 -7.06
CA VAL A 98 4.38 4.59 -6.73
C VAL A 98 3.41 5.77 -6.62
N GLU A 99 2.23 5.61 -7.20
CA GLU A 99 1.15 6.58 -7.10
C GLU A 99 0.28 6.27 -5.87
N PHE A 100 0.18 7.25 -4.98
CA PHE A 100 -0.69 7.25 -3.81
C PHE A 100 -1.83 8.22 -4.02
N ILE A 101 -2.97 7.94 -3.39
CA ILE A 101 -4.10 8.86 -3.30
C ILE A 101 -4.12 9.44 -1.88
N ALA A 102 -4.08 10.78 -1.80
CA ALA A 102 -4.19 11.49 -0.54
C ALA A 102 -5.53 11.22 0.13
N GLY A 103 -5.49 10.80 1.38
CA GLY A 103 -6.65 10.49 2.20
C GLY A 103 -6.55 11.16 3.56
N GLN A 104 -7.66 11.10 4.27
CA GLN A 104 -7.75 11.56 5.64
C GLN A 104 -8.37 10.45 6.47
N LEU A 105 -7.76 10.16 7.62
CA LEU A 105 -8.29 9.21 8.59
C LEU A 105 -8.41 9.89 9.95
N ASP A 106 -9.62 9.85 10.50
CA ASP A 106 -9.89 10.39 11.82
C ASP A 106 -8.94 9.80 12.88
N ALA A 107 -8.51 10.64 13.81
CA ALA A 107 -7.53 10.36 14.86
C ALA A 107 -6.06 10.16 14.41
N ILE A 108 -5.79 9.92 13.12
CA ILE A 108 -4.41 9.76 12.62
C ILE A 108 -3.96 10.96 11.81
N GLY A 109 -4.84 11.54 10.99
CA GLY A 109 -4.47 12.64 10.11
C GLY A 109 -4.45 12.21 8.66
N ARG A 110 -3.53 12.80 7.90
CA ARG A 110 -3.35 12.46 6.49
C ARG A 110 -2.77 11.05 6.35
N ILE A 111 -3.45 10.24 5.54
CA ILE A 111 -3.00 8.91 5.12
C ILE A 111 -3.05 8.88 3.61
N ASP A 112 -1.89 8.79 2.97
CA ASP A 112 -1.83 8.55 1.54
C ASP A 112 -1.84 7.04 1.31
N SER A 113 -2.63 6.55 0.35
CA SER A 113 -2.77 5.10 0.12
C SER A 113 -2.62 4.71 -1.34
N CYS A 114 -1.98 3.57 -1.58
CA CYS A 114 -1.90 2.90 -2.87
C CYS A 114 -2.61 1.55 -2.74
N SER A 115 -3.67 1.34 -3.51
CA SER A 115 -4.47 0.11 -3.46
C SER A 115 -3.72 -1.03 -4.12
N LEU A 116 -3.45 -2.10 -3.38
CA LEU A 116 -2.88 -3.34 -3.92
C LEU A 116 -4.00 -4.31 -4.28
N PHE A 117 -4.95 -4.48 -3.37
CA PHE A 117 -6.10 -5.36 -3.54
C PHE A 117 -7.37 -4.70 -3.02
N SER A 118 -8.40 -4.64 -3.87
CA SER A 118 -9.73 -4.16 -3.50
C SER A 118 -10.75 -4.67 -4.52
N PRO A 119 -11.67 -5.58 -4.15
CA PRO A 119 -11.79 -6.25 -2.85
C PRO A 119 -10.72 -7.33 -2.61
N VAL A 120 -10.62 -7.81 -1.38
CA VAL A 120 -9.63 -8.83 -0.91
C VAL A 120 -10.21 -10.25 -0.88
N PHE A 121 -11.12 -10.58 -1.80
CA PHE A 121 -11.79 -11.89 -1.83
C PHE A 121 -10.90 -13.05 -2.26
N GLU A 122 -9.75 -12.78 -2.87
CA GLU A 122 -8.79 -13.82 -3.27
C GLU A 122 -8.10 -14.48 -2.07
N PHE A 123 -8.07 -13.82 -0.91
CA PHE A 123 -7.44 -14.38 0.28
C PHE A 123 -8.41 -15.30 1.03
N ALA A 124 -8.09 -16.59 1.04
CA ALA A 124 -8.87 -17.60 1.77
C ALA A 124 -8.64 -17.55 3.29
N THR A 125 -7.49 -17.06 3.75
CA THR A 125 -7.11 -17.00 5.17
C THR A 125 -6.35 -15.73 5.49
N MET A 126 -6.34 -15.36 6.78
CA MET A 126 -5.55 -14.24 7.28
C MET A 126 -4.04 -14.51 7.10
N GLU A 127 -3.57 -15.73 7.30
CA GLU A 127 -2.15 -16.07 7.09
C GLU A 127 -1.71 -15.79 5.65
N ALA A 128 -2.51 -16.17 4.63
CA ALA A 128 -2.17 -15.90 3.23
C ALA A 128 -2.13 -14.40 2.90
N ALA A 129 -3.04 -13.63 3.50
CA ALA A 129 -3.05 -12.17 3.35
C ALA A 129 -1.82 -11.52 4.01
N LEU A 130 -1.40 -12.01 5.18
CA LEU A 130 -0.20 -11.54 5.87
C LEU A 130 1.08 -11.88 5.12
N GLU A 131 1.22 -13.11 4.62
CA GLU A 131 2.35 -13.51 3.77
C GLU A 131 2.45 -12.62 2.53
N THR A 132 1.33 -12.36 1.87
CA THR A 132 1.28 -11.45 0.71
C THR A 132 1.65 -10.02 1.09
N ALA A 133 1.18 -9.52 2.24
CA ALA A 133 1.54 -8.19 2.73
C ALA A 133 3.05 -8.08 3.04
N GLU A 134 3.65 -9.11 3.63
CA GLU A 134 5.09 -9.16 3.89
C GLU A 134 5.91 -9.15 2.60
N GLU A 135 5.52 -9.95 1.61
CA GLU A 135 6.17 -9.95 0.29
C GLU A 135 5.97 -8.62 -0.44
N ALA A 136 4.80 -7.99 -0.34
CA ALA A 136 4.58 -6.66 -0.90
C ALA A 136 5.51 -5.60 -0.25
N VAL A 137 5.68 -5.62 1.07
CA VAL A 137 6.66 -4.75 1.76
C VAL A 137 8.06 -4.99 1.20
N ARG A 138 8.49 -6.25 1.06
CA ARG A 138 9.81 -6.57 0.50
C ARG A 138 9.92 -6.04 -0.93
N ALA A 139 8.94 -6.27 -1.78
CA ALA A 139 8.93 -5.83 -3.17
C ALA A 139 9.04 -4.31 -3.33
N PHE A 140 8.41 -3.50 -2.45
CA PHE A 140 8.50 -2.04 -2.54
C PHE A 140 9.82 -1.46 -2.01
N PHE A 141 10.48 -2.15 -1.09
CA PHE A 141 11.68 -1.65 -0.40
C PHE A 141 12.98 -2.36 -0.79
N ASP A 142 12.92 -3.45 -1.55
CA ASP A 142 14.07 -4.14 -2.11
C ASP A 142 14.07 -4.06 -3.65
N PRO A 143 14.96 -3.25 -4.25
CA PRO A 143 15.05 -3.12 -5.70
C PRO A 143 15.41 -4.43 -6.42
N ALA A 144 16.00 -5.41 -5.72
CA ALA A 144 16.32 -6.71 -6.31
C ALA A 144 15.10 -7.62 -6.48
N THR A 145 13.97 -7.29 -5.83
CA THR A 145 12.73 -8.08 -5.88
C THR A 145 11.87 -7.75 -7.09
N LEU A 146 12.11 -6.62 -7.76
CA LEU A 146 11.40 -6.29 -8.99
C LEU A 146 11.99 -7.03 -10.19
N GLU A 147 11.18 -7.93 -10.76
CA GLU A 147 11.40 -8.39 -12.11
C GLU A 147 11.29 -7.16 -13.05
N PRO A 148 12.22 -6.97 -14.01
CA PRO A 148 12.15 -5.82 -14.91
C PRO A 148 10.79 -5.81 -15.60
N PRO A 149 10.09 -4.66 -15.67
CA PRO A 149 8.79 -4.61 -16.31
C PRO A 149 8.93 -5.16 -17.74
N PRO A 150 8.00 -6.04 -18.19
CA PRO A 150 8.00 -6.49 -19.57
C PRO A 150 7.94 -5.25 -20.46
N ALA A 151 8.74 -5.24 -21.52
CA ALA A 151 8.83 -4.11 -22.43
C ALA A 151 7.42 -3.63 -22.81
N PRO A 152 7.13 -2.31 -22.74
CA PRO A 152 5.79 -1.81 -22.96
C PRO A 152 5.28 -2.33 -24.31
N PRO A 153 4.05 -2.90 -24.36
CA PRO A 153 3.48 -3.33 -25.63
C PRO A 153 3.46 -2.13 -26.58
N ALA A 154 3.87 -2.36 -27.83
CA ALA A 154 3.96 -1.33 -28.85
C ALA A 154 2.69 -0.46 -28.82
N ALA A 155 2.88 0.84 -28.63
CA ALA A 155 1.78 1.78 -28.43
C ALA A 155 0.78 1.66 -29.60
N VAL A 156 -0.38 1.06 -29.33
CA VAL A 156 -1.46 0.99 -30.31
C VAL A 156 -1.94 2.41 -30.55
N ASN A 157 -1.69 2.91 -31.76
CA ASN A 157 -2.15 4.22 -32.15
C ASN A 157 -3.69 4.22 -32.16
N ARG A 158 -4.31 4.96 -31.24
CA ARG A 158 -5.78 5.06 -31.14
C ARG A 158 -6.44 5.53 -32.44
N ARG A 159 -5.70 6.19 -33.34
CA ARG A 159 -6.19 6.61 -34.67
C ARG A 159 -6.31 5.45 -35.67
N ASP A 160 -5.56 4.36 -35.48
CA ASP A 160 -5.69 3.15 -36.31
C ASP A 160 -6.92 2.32 -35.91
N LEU A 161 -7.30 2.33 -34.63
CA LEU A 161 -8.52 1.69 -34.13
C LEU A 161 -9.81 2.35 -34.66
N LEU A 162 -9.82 3.68 -34.80
CA LEU A 162 -10.97 4.41 -35.35
C LEU A 162 -11.08 4.32 -36.89
N ARG A 163 -10.05 3.82 -37.57
CA ARG A 163 -10.00 3.69 -39.04
C ARG A 163 -10.09 2.25 -39.55
N GLY A 164 -10.29 1.26 -38.66
CA GLY A 164 -10.61 -0.11 -39.06
C GLY A 164 -9.47 -0.90 -39.73
N HIS A 165 -8.21 -0.50 -39.55
CA HIS A 165 -7.08 -1.28 -40.06
C HIS A 165 -6.64 -2.36 -39.06
N PHE A 166 -7.45 -3.40 -38.90
CA PHE A 166 -6.98 -4.67 -38.34
C PHE A 166 -6.14 -5.39 -39.41
N ARG A 167 -4.81 -5.26 -39.36
CA ARG A 167 -3.93 -6.24 -39.97
C ARG A 167 -3.81 -7.42 -38.99
N GLY A 168 -4.63 -8.44 -39.21
CA GLY A 168 -4.39 -9.76 -38.63
C GLY A 168 -3.02 -10.25 -39.08
N ARG A 169 -2.18 -10.68 -38.14
CA ARG A 169 -1.08 -11.58 -38.46
C ARG A 169 -1.45 -12.94 -37.90
N GLU A 170 -1.99 -13.71 -38.81
CA GLU A 170 -2.28 -15.14 -38.76
C GLU A 170 -1.05 -15.92 -38.29
N GLU A 171 -1.32 -16.94 -37.47
CA GLU A 171 -0.41 -18.01 -37.12
C GLU A 171 0.13 -18.68 -38.38
N ALA A 172 1.43 -18.97 -38.40
CA ALA A 172 1.96 -20.04 -39.23
C ALA A 172 2.98 -20.80 -38.38
N SER A 173 2.59 -22.02 -38.00
CA SER A 173 3.52 -23.11 -37.71
C SER A 173 4.38 -23.38 -38.94
N GLU A 174 5.69 -23.43 -38.78
CA GLU A 174 6.56 -24.59 -38.99
C GLU A 174 8.02 -24.24 -38.65
#